data_AF-A0A817D9E4-F1
#
_entry.id   AF-A0A817D9E4-F1
#
_cell.length_a   1.000
_cell.length_b   1.000
_cell.length_c   1.000
_cell.angle_alpha   90.00
_cell.angle_beta   90.00
_cell.angle_gamma   90.00
#
_symmetry.space_group_name_H-M   'P 1'
#
loop_
_entity.id
_entity.type
_entity.pdbx_description
1 polymer ?
#
loop_
_entity_poly.entity_id
_entity_poly.type
_entity_poly.pdbx_seq_one_letter_code
_entity_poly.pdbx_strand_id
1 'polypeptide(L)'
;MDYLADMDIQHVLRCIITRIHYDRDDHLHLLCFRIPTTDNDDTIKRLEKMIVAEKLLLNYRIKRVFDNISIEWKSDYFHCSTDAYT
;
A
#
# COMPACT_ATOMS: atom_id res chain seq x y z
N MET A 1 17.42 12.37 -12.12
CA MET A 1 16.19 12.61 -12.92
C MET A 1 15.17 11.52 -12.56
N ASP A 2 15.05 11.20 -11.26
CA ASP A 2 14.48 9.92 -10.80
C ASP A 2 13.23 10.13 -9.92
N TYR A 3 12.96 11.37 -9.52
CA TYR A 3 11.80 11.73 -8.70
C TYR A 3 10.47 11.57 -9.43
N LEU A 4 10.43 11.70 -10.78
CA LEU A 4 9.20 11.55 -11.57
C LEU A 4 8.74 10.08 -11.66
N ALA A 5 9.67 9.13 -11.75
CA ALA A 5 9.35 7.70 -11.78
C ALA A 5 8.90 7.19 -10.39
N ASP A 6 9.52 7.69 -9.32
CA ASP A 6 9.14 7.34 -7.95
C ASP A 6 7.75 7.89 -7.54
N MET A 7 7.41 9.10 -8.00
CA MET A 7 6.09 9.70 -7.72
C MET A 7 4.97 8.93 -8.42
N ASP A 8 5.25 8.36 -9.60
CA ASP A 8 4.30 7.55 -10.37
C ASP A 8 4.02 6.20 -9.67
N ILE A 9 5.06 5.52 -9.16
CA ILE A 9 4.91 4.24 -8.46
C ILE A 9 4.03 4.38 -7.20
N GLN A 10 4.27 5.41 -6.39
CA GLN A 10 3.45 5.67 -5.19
C GLN A 10 1.99 5.94 -5.56
N HIS A 11 1.76 6.78 -6.59
CA HIS A 11 0.42 7.09 -7.04
C HIS A 11 -0.33 5.85 -7.56
N VAL A 12 0.33 5.04 -8.38
CA VAL A 12 -0.24 3.80 -8.93
C VAL A 12 -0.57 2.81 -7.80
N LEU A 13 0.34 2.61 -6.85
CA LEU A 13 0.12 1.69 -5.72
C LEU A 13 -1.01 2.17 -4.82
N ARG A 14 -1.10 3.48 -4.57
CA ARG A 14 -2.23 4.05 -3.84
C ARG A 14 -3.54 3.72 -4.55
N CYS A 15 -3.65 4.00 -5.84
CA CYS A 15 -4.87 3.75 -6.62
C CYS A 15 -5.27 2.27 -6.59
N ILE A 16 -4.30 1.34 -6.67
CA ILE A 16 -4.56 -0.10 -6.58
C ILE A 16 -5.06 -0.48 -5.18
N ILE A 17 -4.35 -0.07 -4.13
CA ILE A 17 -4.70 -0.40 -2.75
C ILE A 17 -6.09 0.14 -2.40
N THR A 18 -6.37 1.40 -2.71
CA THR A 18 -7.67 2.02 -2.45
C THR A 18 -8.80 1.28 -3.18
N ARG A 19 -8.57 0.83 -4.42
CA ARG A 19 -9.57 0.10 -5.19
C ARG A 19 -9.84 -1.29 -4.61
N ILE A 20 -8.80 -2.02 -4.22
CA ILE A 20 -8.95 -3.34 -3.59
C ILE A 20 -9.68 -3.21 -2.24
N HIS A 21 -9.33 -2.19 -1.45
CA HIS A 21 -9.97 -1.98 -0.15
C HIS A 21 -11.46 -1.60 -0.26
N TYR A 22 -11.87 -0.98 -1.38
CA TYR A 22 -13.28 -0.64 -1.62
C TYR A 22 -14.16 -1.89 -1.83
N ASP A 23 -13.60 -3.02 -2.27
CA ASP A 23 -14.36 -4.23 -2.56
C ASP A 23 -14.85 -5.00 -1.31
N ARG A 24 -14.64 -4.45 -0.09
CA ARG A 24 -15.21 -4.94 1.20
C ARG A 24 -15.05 -6.46 1.41
N ASP A 25 -13.92 -6.98 0.99
CA ASP A 25 -13.60 -8.39 1.11
C ASP A 25 -12.72 -8.61 2.35
N ASP A 26 -13.07 -9.63 3.14
CA ASP A 26 -12.40 -9.99 4.39
C ASP A 26 -11.25 -10.99 4.15
N HIS A 27 -10.91 -11.21 2.87
CA HIS A 27 -9.81 -12.04 2.44
C HIS A 27 -8.44 -11.40 2.67
N LEU A 28 -7.42 -12.25 2.75
CA LEU A 28 -6.03 -11.83 2.76
C LEU A 28 -5.65 -11.32 1.38
N HIS A 29 -5.27 -10.05 1.29
CA HIS A 29 -4.83 -9.43 0.06
C HIS A 29 -3.31 -9.52 -0.06
N LEU A 30 -2.84 -9.89 -1.25
CA LEU A 30 -1.43 -9.92 -1.61
C LEU A 30 -1.21 -9.14 -2.90
N LEU A 31 -0.50 -8.02 -2.81
CA LEU A 31 -0.04 -7.25 -3.96
C LEU A 31 1.44 -7.50 -4.18
N CYS A 32 1.82 -8.07 -5.32
CA CYS A 32 3.20 -8.34 -5.69
C CYS A 32 3.56 -7.54 -6.95
N PHE A 33 4.69 -6.83 -6.91
CA PHE A 33 5.18 -6.06 -8.04
C PHE A 33 6.70 -6.02 -8.04
N ARG A 34 7.26 -5.85 -9.24
CA ARG A 34 8.71 -5.75 -9.45
C ARG A 34 9.09 -4.28 -9.60
N ILE A 35 10.11 -3.86 -8.86
CA ILE A 35 10.74 -2.56 -9.06
C ILE A 35 12.14 -2.82 -9.63
N PRO A 36 12.45 -2.38 -10.86
CA PRO A 36 13.74 -2.65 -11.50
C PRO A 36 14.89 -1.79 -10.94
N THR A 37 14.74 -1.17 -9.77
CA THR A 37 15.74 -0.25 -9.20
C THR A 37 16.72 -0.98 -8.30
N THR A 38 17.95 -0.47 -8.21
CA THR A 38 18.99 -0.95 -7.29
C THR A 38 18.82 -0.44 -5.86
N ASP A 39 17.97 0.56 -5.64
CA ASP A 39 17.76 1.23 -4.35
C ASP A 39 16.42 0.84 -3.68
N ASN A 40 16.21 -0.47 -3.61
CA ASN A 40 14.93 -1.06 -3.18
C ASN A 40 14.60 -0.78 -1.70
N ASP A 41 15.60 -0.59 -0.85
CA ASP A 41 15.38 -0.37 0.58
C ASP A 41 14.80 1.02 0.85
N ASP A 42 15.26 2.03 0.11
CA ASP A 42 14.68 3.38 0.20
C ASP A 42 13.29 3.44 -0.43
N THR A 43 13.02 2.64 -1.48
CA THR A 43 11.67 2.50 -2.01
C THR A 43 10.71 1.89 -0.98
N ILE A 44 11.12 0.84 -0.25
CA ILE A 44 10.30 0.24 0.82
C ILE A 44 10.00 1.27 1.91
N LYS A 45 11.01 1.99 2.42
CA LYS A 45 10.79 3.04 3.45
C LYS A 45 9.81 4.11 2.98
N ARG A 46 9.88 4.51 1.70
CA ARG A 46 8.96 5.50 1.13
C ARG A 46 7.54 4.95 1.03
N LEU A 47 7.38 3.69 0.64
CA LEU A 47 6.09 3.00 0.62
C LEU A 47 5.48 2.91 2.02
N GLU A 48 6.26 2.53 3.03
CA GLU A 48 5.80 2.50 4.41
C GLU A 48 5.35 3.87 4.88
N LYS A 49 6.14 4.92 4.60
CA LYS A 49 5.77 6.30 4.93
C LYS A 49 4.44 6.72 4.28
N MET A 50 4.23 6.40 3.01
CA MET A 50 2.99 6.69 2.29
C MET A 50 1.79 5.94 2.92
N ILE A 51 1.92 4.63 3.14
CA ILE A 51 0.86 3.80 3.72
C ILE A 51 0.45 4.33 5.10
N VAL A 52 1.43 4.71 5.93
CA VAL A 52 1.19 5.27 7.27
C VAL A 52 0.60 6.67 7.20
N ALA A 53 1.17 7.57 6.40
CA ALA A 53 0.74 8.97 6.31
C ALA A 53 -0.69 9.10 5.77
N GLU A 54 -1.04 8.28 4.78
CA GLU A 54 -2.36 8.27 4.14
C GLU A 54 -3.33 7.26 4.79
N LYS A 55 -2.90 6.54 5.83
CA LYS A 55 -3.67 5.51 6.55
C LYS A 55 -4.33 4.49 5.59
N LEU A 56 -3.58 4.06 4.58
CA LEU A 56 -4.12 3.23 3.49
C LEU A 56 -4.39 1.79 3.92
N LEU A 57 -3.56 1.24 4.80
CA LEU A 57 -3.64 -0.14 5.26
C LEU A 57 -3.46 -0.21 6.78
N LEU A 58 -4.21 -1.10 7.41
CA LEU A 58 -3.98 -1.57 8.78
C LEU A 58 -3.32 -2.95 8.75
N ASN A 59 -2.52 -3.25 9.77
CA ASN A 59 -1.92 -4.58 9.99
C ASN A 59 -1.29 -5.21 8.72
N TYR A 60 -0.57 -4.39 7.95
CA TYR A 60 0.10 -4.83 6.72
C TYR A 60 1.51 -5.32 6.98
N ARG A 61 2.03 -6.14 6.06
CA ARG A 61 3.41 -6.58 6.03
C ARG A 61 3.98 -6.40 4.64
N ILE A 62 5.14 -5.74 4.56
CA ILE A 62 5.93 -5.68 3.33
C ILE A 62 7.02 -6.75 3.43
N LYS A 63 7.15 -7.59 2.39
CA LYS A 63 8.26 -8.53 2.24
C LYS A 63 8.98 -8.25 0.94
N ARG A 64 10.29 -8.47 0.95
CA ARG A 64 11.14 -8.39 -0.23
C ARG A 64 11.65 -9.78 -0.55
N VAL A 65 11.55 -10.17 -1.82
CA VAL A 65 12.12 -11.42 -2.34
C VAL A 65 12.80 -11.10 -3.67
N PHE A 66 14.13 -11.00 -3.66
CA PHE A 66 14.94 -10.53 -4.80
C PHE A 66 14.53 -9.11 -5.27
N ASP A 67 14.09 -8.99 -6.54
CA ASP A 67 13.61 -7.75 -7.18
C ASP A 67 12.10 -7.51 -6.96
N ASN A 68 11.43 -8.41 -6.25
CA ASN A 68 10.00 -8.31 -6.02
C ASN A 68 9.72 -7.78 -4.61
N ILE A 69 8.73 -6.89 -4.54
CA ILE A 69 8.13 -6.40 -3.31
C ILE A 69 6.71 -6.95 -3.25
N SER A 70 6.39 -7.56 -2.12
CA SER A 70 5.05 -8.03 -1.82
C SER A 70 4.49 -7.30 -0.61
N ILE A 71 3.29 -6.74 -0.75
CA ILE A 71 2.53 -6.13 0.33
C ILE A 71 1.36 -7.06 0.63
N GLU A 72 1.29 -7.50 1.88
CA GLU A 72 0.26 -8.41 2.39
C GLU A 72 -0.54 -7.66 3.45
N TRP A 73 -1.87 -7.67 3.37
CA TRP A 73 -2.73 -7.06 4.39
C TRP A 73 -4.07 -7.79 4.45
N LYS A 74 -4.74 -7.67 5.59
CA LYS A 74 -6.15 -8.01 5.70
C LYS A 74 -6.94 -6.69 5.75
N SER A 75 -8.08 -6.63 5.07
CA SER A 75 -8.96 -5.48 5.20
C SER A 75 -9.57 -5.48 6.60
N ASP A 76 -8.92 -4.82 7.54
CA ASP A 76 -9.55 -4.54 8.83
C ASP A 76 -10.63 -3.50 8.59
N TYR A 77 -11.88 -3.91 8.76
CA TYR A 77 -13.03 -3.05 8.61
C TYR A 77 -12.91 -1.84 9.54
N PHE A 78 -12.60 -0.66 8.99
CA PHE A 78 -12.83 0.60 9.70
C PHE A 78 -14.34 0.83 9.73
N HIS A 79 -14.97 0.52 10.86
CA HIS A 79 -16.27 1.10 11.18
C HIS A 79 -16.03 2.60 11.35
N CYS A 80 -16.10 3.38 10.27
CA CYS A 80 -16.54 4.77 10.43
C CYS A 80 -17.98 4.66 10.93
N SER A 81 -18.17 4.69 12.25
CA SER A 81 -19.50 4.93 12.78
C SER A 81 -19.94 6.29 12.24
N THR A 82 -20.98 6.28 11.43
CA THR A 82 -21.74 7.47 11.05
C THR A 82 -22.55 7.96 12.24
N ASP A 83 -21.89 8.21 13.37
CA ASP A 83 -22.50 8.81 14.57
C ASP A 83 -21.98 10.24 14.69
N ALA A 84 -22.39 11.08 13.74
CA ALA A 84 -22.28 12.52 13.85
C ALA A 84 -23.52 13.20 13.25
N TYR A 85 -24.70 12.72 13.62
CA TYR A 85 -25.96 13.45 13.50
C TYR A 85 -26.84 13.16 14.73
N THR A 86 -26.61 13.90 15.81
CA THR A 86 -27.64 14.30 16.79
C THR A 86 -27.24 15.63 17.40
#